data_AF-A0A673JVD4-F1
#
_entry.id   AF-A0A673JVD4-F1
#
_cell.length_a   1.000
_cell.length_b   1.000
_cell.length_c   1.000
_cell.angle_alpha   90.00
_cell.angle_beta   90.00
_cell.angle_gamma   90.00
#
_symmetry.space_group_name_H-M   'P 1'
#
loop_
_entity.id
_entity.type
_entity.pdbx_description
1 polymer ?
#
loop_
_entity_poly.entity_id
_entity_poly.type
_entity_poly.pdbx_seq_one_letter_code
_entity_poly.pdbx_strand_id
1 'polypeptide(L)'
;MVEWTLVGHESLARCLVVYPWTRRYFGGFGNLYNSEAIMANPKVAAHGTVNFFASLSELHSSLRNCKPTQLLGDCLTMVIATRMRTEFTPDIQAAWQKFLSVVVSALRRQYH
;
A
#
# COMPACT_ATOMS: atom_id res chain seq x y z
N MET A 1 6.42 0.09 20.44
CA MET A 1 5.23 0.69 19.82
C MET A 1 5.43 0.67 18.31
N VAL A 2 4.50 0.13 17.52
CA VAL A 2 4.63 0.10 16.06
C VAL A 2 4.46 1.53 15.54
N GLU A 3 5.50 2.08 14.92
CA GLU A 3 5.44 3.35 14.20
C GLU A 3 4.61 3.16 12.92
N TRP A 4 3.32 3.45 12.97
CA TRP A 4 2.39 3.29 11.84
C TRP A 4 2.75 4.17 10.63
N THR A 5 3.43 5.28 10.89
CA THR A 5 3.97 6.21 9.88
C THR A 5 5.00 5.53 8.97
N LEU A 6 5.84 4.66 9.53
CA LEU A 6 6.84 3.86 8.83
C LEU A 6 6.22 2.71 8.03
N VAL A 7 5.15 2.10 8.54
CA VAL A 7 4.45 0.97 7.88
C VAL A 7 3.91 1.39 6.52
N GLY A 8 3.29 2.57 6.44
CA GLY A 8 2.72 3.08 5.19
C GLY A 8 3.76 3.43 4.13
N HIS A 9 4.86 4.10 4.52
CA HIS A 9 6.00 4.37 3.63
C HIS A 9 6.59 3.07 3.06
N GLU A 10 6.88 2.10 3.93
CA GLU A 10 7.46 0.83 3.53
C GLU A 10 6.54 0.01 2.61
N SER A 11 5.23 0.08 2.84
CA SER A 11 4.23 -0.64 2.05
C SER A 11 4.14 -0.07 0.63
N LEU A 12 4.11 1.26 0.50
CA LEU A 12 4.09 1.93 -0.79
C LEU A 12 5.40 1.73 -1.55
N ALA A 13 6.54 1.85 -0.87
CA ALA A 13 7.84 1.62 -1.47
C ALA A 13 7.98 0.18 -1.97
N ARG A 14 7.55 -0.82 -1.18
CA ARG A 14 7.49 -2.23 -1.60
C ARG A 14 6.59 -2.41 -2.82
N CYS A 15 5.43 -1.77 -2.87
CA CYS A 15 4.54 -1.85 -4.04
C CYS A 15 5.23 -1.33 -5.32
N LEU A 16 5.93 -0.20 -5.25
CA LEU A 16 6.66 0.38 -6.39
C LEU A 16 7.88 -0.44 -6.82
N VAL A 17 8.50 -1.18 -5.89
CA VAL A 17 9.64 -2.07 -6.16
C VAL A 17 9.17 -3.40 -6.74
N VAL A 18 8.24 -4.08 -6.07
CA VAL A 18 7.73 -5.42 -6.44
C VAL A 18 6.85 -5.37 -7.68
N TYR A 19 6.11 -4.27 -7.87
CA TYR A 19 5.26 -4.05 -9.03
C TYR A 19 5.66 -2.78 -9.78
N PRO A 20 6.78 -2.79 -10.54
CA PRO A 20 7.30 -1.60 -11.22
C PRO A 20 6.29 -0.89 -12.14
N TRP A 21 5.34 -1.63 -12.69
CA TRP A 21 4.28 -1.07 -13.53
C TRP A 21 3.36 -0.08 -12.79
N THR A 22 3.31 -0.12 -11.45
CA THR A 22 2.52 0.82 -10.63
C THR A 22 3.13 2.23 -10.59
N ARG A 23 4.42 2.36 -10.92
CA ARG A 23 5.12 3.67 -10.94
C ARG A 23 4.49 4.68 -11.89
N ARG A 24 3.81 4.22 -12.95
CA ARG A 24 3.10 5.07 -13.93
C ARG A 24 2.02 5.97 -13.30
N TYR A 25 1.49 5.59 -12.14
CA TYR A 25 0.49 6.38 -11.42
C TYR A 25 1.10 7.46 -10.53
N PHE A 26 2.41 7.38 -10.29
CA PHE A 26 3.14 8.28 -9.40
C PHE A 26 4.15 9.13 -10.18
N GLY A 27 3.83 9.52 -11.41
CA GLY A 27 4.72 10.35 -12.25
C GLY A 27 5.13 11.67 -11.58
N GLY A 28 4.28 12.23 -10.70
CA GLY A 28 4.57 13.43 -9.93
C GLY A 28 5.58 13.26 -8.79
N PHE A 29 6.03 12.02 -8.51
CA PHE A 29 6.91 11.72 -7.37
C PHE A 29 8.39 11.91 -7.71
N GLY A 30 8.74 12.16 -8.97
CA GLY A 30 10.13 12.33 -9.40
C GLY A 30 10.83 10.99 -9.62
N ASN A 31 12.06 10.84 -9.12
CA ASN A 31 12.86 9.65 -9.38
C ASN A 31 12.30 8.40 -8.69
N LEU A 32 11.85 7.42 -9.47
CA LEU A 32 11.38 6.11 -9.06
C LEU A 32 12.08 4.98 -9.84
N TYR A 33 13.32 5.21 -10.30
CA TYR A 33 14.02 4.28 -11.20
C TYR A 33 14.48 2.99 -10.50
N ASN A 34 15.08 3.12 -9.32
CA ASN A 34 15.64 2.00 -8.56
C ASN A 34 15.11 1.98 -7.11
N SER A 35 15.36 0.88 -6.39
CA SER A 35 14.84 0.67 -5.04
C SER A 35 15.34 1.70 -4.04
N GLU A 36 16.60 2.13 -4.14
CA GLU A 36 17.19 3.11 -3.22
C GLU A 36 16.54 4.48 -3.41
N ALA A 37 16.36 4.91 -4.66
CA ALA A 37 15.66 6.14 -4.99
C ALA A 37 14.21 6.13 -4.52
N ILE A 38 13.51 4.98 -4.61
CA ILE A 38 12.12 4.85 -4.13
C ILE A 38 12.04 4.95 -2.61
N MET A 39 12.93 4.25 -1.88
CA MET A 39 12.96 4.27 -0.42
C MET A 39 13.38 5.65 0.12
N ALA A 40 14.31 6.34 -0.53
CA ALA A 40 14.76 7.67 -0.13
C ALA A 40 13.83 8.81 -0.57
N ASN A 41 12.76 8.52 -1.34
CA ASN A 41 11.92 9.56 -1.91
C ASN A 41 10.98 10.17 -0.85
N PRO A 42 11.11 11.48 -0.55
CA PRO A 42 10.29 12.13 0.49
C PRO A 42 8.81 12.19 0.12
N LYS A 43 8.46 12.18 -1.18
CA LYS A 43 7.06 12.12 -1.63
C LYS A 43 6.47 10.74 -1.43
N VAL A 44 7.25 9.67 -1.63
CA VAL A 44 6.83 8.30 -1.28
C VAL A 44 6.63 8.17 0.23
N ALA A 45 7.51 8.73 1.04
CA ALA A 45 7.35 8.77 2.50
C ALA A 45 6.10 9.54 2.93
N ALA A 46 5.94 10.79 2.49
CA ALA A 46 4.79 11.60 2.83
C ALA A 46 3.46 10.96 2.40
N HIS A 47 3.41 10.38 1.20
CA HIS A 47 2.20 9.76 0.68
C HIS A 47 1.83 8.47 1.44
N GLY A 48 2.82 7.63 1.75
CA GLY A 48 2.62 6.41 2.52
C GLY A 48 2.21 6.66 3.97
N THR A 49 2.74 7.70 4.61
CA THR A 49 2.50 8.01 6.03
C THR A 49 1.14 8.62 6.30
N VAL A 50 0.66 9.53 5.46
CA VAL A 50 -0.54 10.33 5.76
C VAL A 50 -1.81 9.66 5.24
N ASN A 51 -1.71 8.88 4.17
CA ASN A 51 -2.85 8.68 3.28
C ASN A 51 -2.98 7.27 2.74
N PHE A 52 -2.53 6.19 3.40
CA PHE A 52 -2.63 4.84 2.81
C PHE A 52 -4.02 4.49 2.23
N PHE A 53 -5.12 4.80 2.94
CA PHE A 53 -6.48 4.61 2.42
C PHE A 53 -6.85 5.61 1.32
N ALA A 54 -6.35 6.83 1.37
CA ALA A 54 -6.49 7.80 0.28
C ALA A 54 -5.65 7.39 -0.95
N SER A 55 -4.48 6.78 -0.80
CA SER A 55 -3.67 6.16 -1.86
C SER A 55 -4.40 4.97 -2.46
N LEU A 56 -5.06 4.14 -1.65
CA LEU A 56 -5.95 3.09 -2.15
C LEU A 56 -7.11 3.69 -2.96
N SER A 57 -7.71 4.78 -2.48
CA SER A 57 -8.78 5.51 -3.18
C SER A 57 -8.30 6.19 -4.46
N GLU A 58 -7.14 6.84 -4.47
CA GLU A 58 -6.54 7.48 -5.64
C GLU A 58 -6.13 6.45 -6.67
N LEU A 59 -5.49 5.34 -6.25
CA LEU A 59 -5.23 4.21 -7.13
C LEU A 59 -6.54 3.69 -7.70
N HIS A 60 -7.59 3.59 -6.91
CA HIS A 60 -8.90 3.13 -7.36
C HIS A 60 -9.63 4.12 -8.30
N SER A 61 -9.48 5.43 -8.06
CA SER A 61 -10.02 6.49 -8.92
C SER A 61 -9.28 6.55 -10.26
N SER A 62 -7.96 6.46 -10.20
CA SER A 62 -7.07 6.47 -11.37
C SER A 62 -7.22 5.17 -12.17
N LEU A 63 -7.64 4.09 -11.50
CA LEU A 63 -7.76 2.76 -12.06
C LEU A 63 -9.15 2.23 -11.79
N ARG A 64 -10.00 2.31 -12.82
CA ARG A 64 -11.21 1.48 -12.98
C ARG A 64 -10.98 -0.04 -12.81
N ASN A 65 -9.76 -0.47 -12.50
CA ASN A 65 -9.33 -1.83 -12.27
C ASN A 65 -8.95 -2.03 -10.81
N CYS A 66 -9.51 -3.03 -10.16
CA CYS A 66 -9.33 -3.30 -8.74
C CYS A 66 -7.99 -3.95 -8.35
N LYS A 67 -7.18 -4.35 -9.35
CA LYS A 67 -5.91 -5.07 -9.16
C LYS A 67 -4.84 -4.26 -8.41
N PRO A 68 -4.54 -2.99 -8.74
CA PRO A 68 -3.55 -2.17 -8.04
C PRO A 68 -3.91 -1.93 -6.55
N THR A 69 -5.20 -1.74 -6.25
CA THR A 69 -5.70 -1.57 -4.88
C THR A 69 -5.49 -2.82 -4.04
N GLN A 70 -5.70 -4.01 -4.61
CA GLN A 70 -5.43 -5.28 -3.93
C GLN A 70 -3.94 -5.49 -3.67
N LEU A 71 -3.09 -5.24 -4.66
CA LEU A 71 -1.64 -5.40 -4.53
C LEU A 71 -1.04 -4.50 -3.44
N LEU A 72 -1.53 -3.27 -3.31
CA LEU A 72 -1.09 -2.38 -2.24
C LEU A 72 -1.52 -2.91 -0.85
N GLY A 73 -2.72 -3.51 -0.74
CA GLY A 73 -3.19 -4.18 0.48
C GLY A 73 -2.36 -5.43 0.85
N ASP A 74 -1.92 -6.19 -0.15
CA ASP A 74 -1.03 -7.35 0.04
C ASP A 74 0.36 -6.90 0.51
N CYS A 75 0.91 -5.84 -0.07
CA CYS A 75 2.16 -5.23 0.41
C CYS A 75 2.04 -4.76 1.87
N LEU A 76 0.91 -4.15 2.25
CA LEU A 76 0.66 -3.73 3.63
C LEU A 76 0.60 -4.92 4.59
N THR A 77 -0.06 -6.01 4.19
CA THR A 77 -0.11 -7.24 4.98
C THR A 77 1.29 -7.80 5.22
N MET A 78 2.15 -7.80 4.20
CA MET A 78 3.54 -8.22 4.33
C MET A 78 4.31 -7.34 5.32
N VAL A 79 4.15 -6.01 5.26
CA VAL A 79 4.84 -5.12 6.21
C VAL A 79 4.37 -5.37 7.64
N ILE A 80 3.06 -5.46 7.87
CA ILE A 80 2.51 -5.74 9.20
C ILE A 80 3.02 -7.09 9.72
N ALA A 81 3.01 -8.12 8.90
CA ALA A 81 3.53 -9.44 9.26
C ALA A 81 5.01 -9.38 9.67
N THR A 82 5.86 -8.67 8.91
CA THR A 82 7.28 -8.53 9.26
C THR A 82 7.52 -7.74 10.56
N ARG A 83 6.63 -6.81 10.90
CA ARG A 83 6.72 -5.99 12.12
C ARG A 83 6.19 -6.72 13.37
N MET A 84 5.08 -7.44 13.25
CA MET A 84 4.46 -8.20 14.33
C MET A 84 5.14 -9.56 14.57
N ARG A 85 5.85 -10.11 13.56
CA ARG A 85 6.55 -11.40 13.63
C ARG A 85 5.63 -12.51 14.17
N THR A 86 5.95 -13.08 15.32
CA THR A 86 5.19 -14.17 15.96
C THR A 86 3.82 -13.75 16.48
N GLU A 87 3.58 -12.45 16.65
CA GLU A 87 2.27 -11.94 17.05
C GLU A 87 1.27 -11.88 15.89
N PHE A 88 1.72 -12.01 14.63
CA PHE A 88 0.82 -12.09 13.48
C PHE A 88 0.32 -13.52 13.31
N THR A 89 -0.53 -13.95 14.23
CA THR A 89 -1.12 -15.30 14.22
C THR A 89 -2.01 -15.50 12.98
N PRO A 90 -2.26 -16.76 12.55
CA PRO A 90 -3.15 -17.04 11.43
C PRO A 90 -4.55 -16.44 11.60
N ASP A 91 -5.07 -16.38 12.82
CA ASP A 91 -6.38 -15.75 13.12
C ASP A 91 -6.35 -14.24 12.89
N ILE A 92 -5.28 -13.56 13.32
CA ILE A 92 -5.08 -12.13 13.09
C ILE A 92 -4.91 -11.87 11.59
N GLN A 93 -4.14 -12.70 10.89
CA GLN A 93 -3.99 -12.62 9.44
C GLN A 93 -5.32 -12.79 8.71
N ALA A 94 -6.15 -13.76 9.11
CA ALA A 94 -7.46 -14.00 8.52
C ALA A 94 -8.42 -12.82 8.75
N ALA A 95 -8.47 -12.29 9.98
CA ALA A 95 -9.26 -11.11 10.31
C ALA A 95 -8.82 -9.88 9.49
N TRP A 96 -7.50 -9.68 9.36
CA TRP A 96 -6.90 -8.61 8.56
C TRP A 96 -7.24 -8.73 7.07
N GLN A 97 -7.11 -9.93 6.50
CA GLN A 97 -7.46 -10.20 5.10
C GLN A 97 -8.95 -9.97 4.82
N LYS A 98 -9.82 -10.36 5.75
CA LYS A 98 -11.27 -10.08 5.64
C LYS A 98 -11.55 -8.58 5.70
N PHE A 99 -10.89 -7.85 6.60
CA PHE A 99 -11.00 -6.39 6.68
C PHE A 99 -10.57 -5.71 5.37
N LEU A 100 -9.38 -6.05 4.84
CA LEU A 100 -8.90 -5.50 3.57
C LEU A 100 -9.85 -5.82 2.40
N SER A 101 -10.41 -7.03 2.36
CA SER A 101 -11.40 -7.40 1.34
C SER A 101 -12.66 -6.53 1.39
N VAL A 102 -13.13 -6.17 2.59
CA VAL A 102 -14.26 -5.25 2.78
C VAL A 102 -13.90 -3.83 2.35
N VAL A 103 -12.70 -3.33 2.71
CA VAL A 103 -12.22 -2.01 2.28
C VAL A 103 -12.15 -1.91 0.75
N VAL A 104 -11.52 -2.90 0.10
CA VAL A 104 -11.42 -2.95 -1.36
C VAL A 104 -12.82 -3.04 -1.99
N SER A 105 -13.75 -3.79 -1.40
CA SER A 105 -15.14 -3.86 -1.85
C SER A 105 -15.88 -2.53 -1.70
N ALA A 106 -15.66 -1.80 -0.61
CA ALA A 106 -16.25 -0.49 -0.36
C ALA A 106 -15.73 0.57 -1.35
N LEU A 107 -14.42 0.59 -1.61
CA LEU A 107 -13.81 1.49 -2.60
C LEU A 107 -14.38 1.26 -4.01
N ARG A 108 -14.62 -0.02 -4.38
CA ARG A 108 -15.29 -0.38 -5.65
C ARG A 108 -16.68 0.20 -5.80
N ARG A 109 -17.44 0.32 -4.70
CA ARG A 109 -18.83 0.79 -4.74
C ARG A 109 -18.95 2.31 -4.93
N GLN A 110 -17.92 3.09 -4.62
CA GLN A 110 -17.96 4.55 -4.74
C GLN A 110 -17.78 5.06 -6.18
N TYR A 111 -17.36 4.22 -7.12
CA TYR A 111 -17.09 4.59 -8.52
C TYR A 111 -18.08 3.93 -9.52
N HIS A 112 -19.22 3.46 -9.02
CA HIS A 112 -20.36 2.98 -9.80
C HIS A 112 -21.59 3.84 -9.53
#